data_AF-A0A7Y9LQ78-F1
#
_entry.id   AF-A0A7Y9LQ78-F1
#
_cell.length_a   1.000
_cell.length_b   1.000
_cell.length_c   1.000
_cell.angle_alpha   90.00
_cell.angle_beta   90.00
_cell.angle_gamma   90.00
#
_symmetry.space_group_name_H-M   'P 1'
#
loop_
_entity.id
_entity.type
_entity.pdbx_description
1 polymer ?
#
loop_
_entity_poly.entity_id
_entity_poly.type
_entity_poly.pdbx_seq_one_letter_code
_entity_poly.pdbx_strand_id
1 'polypeptide(L)'
;MQKNVPKKCLKEHLIDFFYLATGNDFERAFEEVLGFLKIENKRLDDNSKKGALDYFVQLPSFPPLILELKSRETGKLVDPNRAVEVLAASEVHGYKDAFGVTLCQTSVDPSVPSVIASCSRLAVIEAVDLGEALLRYCEGTLSGEQLYRWLVTPGQAVAADLPYGDYA
;
A
#
# COMPACT_ATOMS: atom_id res chain seq x y z
N MET A 1 -6.46 21.76 22.32
CA MET A 1 -5.85 20.72 21.46
C MET A 1 -4.86 19.95 22.30
N GLN A 2 -5.06 18.65 22.49
CA GLN A 2 -4.03 17.79 23.06
C GLN A 2 -2.92 17.63 22.02
N LYS A 3 -1.67 17.94 22.41
CA LYS A 3 -0.49 17.69 21.59
C LYS A 3 -0.31 16.17 21.51
N ASN A 4 -0.31 15.60 20.31
CA ASN A 4 0.13 14.22 20.10
C ASN A 4 1.66 14.20 20.21
N VAL A 5 2.17 13.74 21.36
CA VAL A 5 3.59 13.45 21.50
C VAL A 5 3.88 12.19 20.68
N PRO A 6 4.82 12.21 19.72
CA PRO A 6 5.22 11.02 18.97
C PRO A 6 5.59 9.90 19.94
N LYS A 7 5.02 8.72 19.74
CA LYS A 7 5.33 7.54 20.54
C LYS A 7 6.19 6.62 19.70
N LYS A 8 7.15 5.93 20.32
CA LYS A 8 7.90 4.88 19.63
C LYS A 8 6.95 3.76 19.20
N CYS A 9 7.08 3.28 17.96
CA CYS A 9 6.35 2.11 17.51
C CYS A 9 6.77 0.86 18.30
N LEU A 10 5.83 0.22 19.00
CA LEU A 10 6.13 -0.92 19.88
C LEU A 10 6.63 -2.16 19.12
N LYS A 11 6.31 -2.28 17.84
CA LYS A 11 6.73 -3.38 16.96
C LYS A 11 7.38 -2.87 15.67
N GLU A 12 8.28 -1.90 15.80
CA GLU A 12 9.13 -1.40 14.71
C GLU A 12 9.75 -2.54 13.87
N HIS A 13 10.21 -3.61 14.53
CA HIS A 13 10.76 -4.80 13.86
C HIS A 13 9.82 -5.49 12.85
N LEU A 14 8.50 -5.37 12.98
CA LEU A 14 7.57 -5.92 11.97
C LEU A 14 7.59 -5.08 10.70
N ILE A 15 7.77 -3.77 10.85
CA ILE A 15 7.91 -2.85 9.72
C ILE A 15 9.28 -3.05 9.08
N ASP A 16 10.34 -3.21 9.89
CA ASP A 16 11.67 -3.62 9.42
C ASP A 16 11.62 -4.92 8.62
N PHE A 17 10.86 -5.91 9.11
CA PHE A 17 10.67 -7.16 8.38
C PHE A 17 9.93 -6.94 7.06
N PHE A 18 8.90 -6.10 7.03
CA PHE A 18 8.18 -5.73 5.82
C PHE A 18 9.09 -5.07 4.77
N TYR A 19 10.03 -4.21 5.18
CA TYR A 19 11.02 -3.61 4.28
C TYR A 19 11.94 -4.64 3.61
N LEU A 20 12.31 -5.69 4.33
CA LEU A 20 13.33 -6.65 3.90
C LEU A 20 12.76 -7.91 3.24
N ALA A 21 11.48 -8.20 3.48
CA ALA A 21 10.84 -9.42 3.02
C ALA A 21 10.60 -9.42 1.50
N THR A 22 10.64 -10.61 0.91
CA THR A 22 10.41 -10.83 -0.53
C THR A 22 9.46 -12.02 -0.73
N GLY A 23 8.82 -12.13 -1.90
CA GLY A 23 7.95 -13.25 -2.24
C GLY A 23 6.87 -13.51 -1.20
N ASN A 24 6.72 -14.77 -0.78
CA ASN A 24 5.71 -15.17 0.21
C ASN A 24 5.97 -14.57 1.60
N ASP A 25 7.23 -14.31 1.95
CA ASP A 25 7.56 -13.66 3.22
C ASP A 25 7.10 -12.20 3.22
N PHE A 26 7.10 -11.53 2.06
CA PHE A 26 6.58 -10.18 1.92
C PHE A 26 5.07 -10.12 2.16
N GLU A 27 4.31 -11.05 1.56
CA GLU A 27 2.87 -11.15 1.80
C GLU A 27 2.56 -11.42 3.28
N ARG A 28 3.33 -12.30 3.94
CA ARG A 28 3.19 -12.55 5.38
C ARG A 28 3.50 -11.30 6.21
N ALA A 29 4.60 -10.62 5.91
CA ALA A 29 4.99 -9.38 6.60
C ALA A 29 3.91 -8.31 6.48
N PHE A 30 3.33 -8.18 5.28
CA PHE A 30 2.24 -7.26 4.99
C PHE A 30 1.02 -7.54 5.88
N GLU A 31 0.54 -8.80 5.92
CA GLU A 31 -0.58 -9.19 6.79
C GLU A 31 -0.30 -8.95 8.28
N GLU A 32 0.93 -9.28 8.73
CA GLU A 32 1.34 -9.11 10.13
C GLU A 32 1.38 -7.64 10.56
N VAL A 33 1.93 -6.76 9.72
CA VAL A 33 1.98 -5.31 10.00
C VAL A 33 0.57 -4.72 10.04
N LEU A 34 -0.28 -5.02 9.05
CA LEU A 34 -1.66 -4.52 9.04
C LEU A 34 -2.45 -5.03 10.25
N GLY A 35 -2.30 -6.31 10.61
CA GLY A 35 -2.92 -6.90 11.79
C GLY A 35 -2.48 -6.23 13.10
N PHE A 36 -1.18 -5.95 13.23
CA PHE A 36 -0.65 -5.19 14.38
C PHE A 36 -1.22 -3.76 14.46
N LEU A 37 -1.32 -3.07 13.32
CA LEU A 37 -1.86 -1.72 13.21
C LEU A 37 -3.39 -1.66 13.25
N LYS A 38 -4.05 -2.83 13.36
CA LYS A 38 -5.52 -2.99 13.34
C LYS A 38 -6.16 -2.39 12.09
N ILE A 39 -5.45 -2.48 10.96
CA ILE A 39 -5.98 -2.17 9.64
C ILE A 39 -6.65 -3.44 9.12
N GLU A 40 -7.93 -3.34 8.79
CA GLU A 40 -8.69 -4.48 8.29
C GLU A 40 -8.13 -4.88 6.93
N ASN A 41 -7.88 -6.18 6.76
CA ASN A 41 -7.44 -6.73 5.49
C ASN A 41 -8.07 -8.10 5.28
N LYS A 42 -8.36 -8.41 4.02
CA LYS A 42 -8.91 -9.70 3.58
C LYS A 42 -8.22 -10.12 2.30
N ARG A 43 -7.57 -11.28 2.33
CA ARG A 43 -7.04 -11.93 1.13
C ARG A 43 -8.18 -12.28 0.18
N LEU A 44 -8.04 -11.90 -1.09
CA LEU A 44 -9.02 -12.09 -2.15
C LEU A 44 -8.60 -13.21 -3.11
N ASP A 45 -7.30 -13.42 -3.33
CA ASP A 45 -6.79 -14.57 -4.10
C ASP A 45 -6.76 -15.83 -3.22
N ASP A 46 -7.66 -16.77 -3.53
CA ASP A 46 -7.76 -18.09 -2.94
C ASP A 46 -7.23 -19.19 -3.89
N ASN A 47 -6.52 -18.80 -4.95
CA ASN A 47 -6.06 -19.65 -6.05
C ASN A 47 -7.20 -20.33 -6.85
N SER A 48 -8.47 -19.99 -6.63
CA SER A 48 -9.59 -20.58 -7.36
C SER A 48 -9.88 -19.88 -8.70
N LYS A 49 -9.46 -18.61 -8.84
CA LYS A 49 -9.68 -17.78 -10.03
C LYS A 49 -8.35 -17.17 -10.49
N LYS A 50 -8.01 -17.34 -11.76
CA LYS A 50 -6.84 -16.68 -12.35
C LYS A 50 -7.05 -15.17 -12.39
N GLY A 51 -6.03 -14.41 -11.99
CA GLY A 51 -6.02 -12.94 -12.06
C GLY A 51 -6.88 -12.26 -10.99
N ALA A 52 -7.21 -12.98 -9.90
CA ALA A 52 -7.83 -12.36 -8.74
C ALA A 52 -6.90 -11.31 -8.14
N LEU A 53 -7.50 -10.25 -7.59
CA LEU A 53 -6.79 -9.27 -6.76
C LEU A 53 -6.24 -9.96 -5.51
N ASP A 54 -5.12 -9.48 -4.98
CA ASP A 54 -4.52 -10.11 -3.80
C ASP A 54 -5.28 -9.75 -2.51
N TYR A 55 -5.58 -8.47 -2.28
CA TYR A 55 -6.16 -8.02 -1.00
C TYR A 55 -7.25 -6.96 -1.15
N PHE A 56 -8.16 -7.00 -0.18
CA PHE A 56 -9.00 -5.89 0.23
C PHE A 56 -8.39 -5.29 1.50
N VAL A 57 -8.22 -3.98 1.57
CA VAL A 57 -7.71 -3.27 2.75
C VAL A 57 -8.61 -2.10 3.12
N GLN A 58 -8.91 -1.96 4.41
CA GLN A 58 -9.77 -0.89 4.89
C GLN A 58 -9.21 -0.24 6.16
N LEU A 59 -9.01 1.07 6.10
CA LEU A 59 -8.78 1.88 7.28
C LEU A 59 -10.13 2.20 7.96
N PRO A 60 -10.16 2.36 9.30
CA PRO A 60 -11.38 2.68 10.01
C PRO A 60 -12.06 3.93 9.46
N SER A 61 -13.36 3.84 9.14
CA SER A 61 -14.20 4.94 8.64
C SER A 61 -13.90 5.42 7.21
N PHE A 62 -13.05 4.72 6.45
CA PHE A 62 -12.78 5.05 5.05
C PHE A 62 -13.27 3.95 4.09
N PRO A 63 -13.56 4.30 2.81
CA PRO A 63 -13.83 3.31 1.77
C PRO A 63 -12.67 2.32 1.62
N PRO A 64 -12.96 1.06 1.27
CA PRO A 64 -11.92 0.07 1.09
C PRO A 64 -11.11 0.28 -0.18
N LEU A 65 -9.89 -0.24 -0.15
CA LEU A 65 -8.94 -0.27 -1.23
C LEU A 65 -8.79 -1.71 -1.71
N ILE A 66 -8.55 -1.88 -3.01
CA ILE A 66 -8.12 -3.15 -3.58
C ILE A 66 -6.63 -3.08 -3.88
N LEU A 67 -5.90 -4.10 -3.45
CA LEU A 67 -4.45 -4.14 -3.55
C LEU A 67 -4.01 -5.33 -4.40
N GLU A 68 -3.03 -5.05 -5.25
CA GLU A 68 -2.26 -6.03 -6.01
C GLU A 68 -0.80 -5.94 -5.56
N LEU A 69 -0.24 -7.03 -5.06
CA LEU A 69 1.13 -7.11 -4.56
C LEU A 69 2.05 -7.68 -5.64
N LYS A 70 3.06 -6.90 -6.04
CA LYS A 70 4.14 -7.37 -6.90
C LYS A 70 5.32 -7.82 -6.05
N SER A 71 5.18 -9.02 -5.47
CA SER A 71 6.10 -9.60 -4.46
C SER A 71 7.17 -10.57 -5.01
N ARG A 72 6.97 -11.14 -6.22
CA ARG A 72 7.68 -12.36 -6.67
C ARG A 72 8.91 -12.15 -7.57
N GLU A 73 9.33 -10.91 -7.84
CA GLU A 73 10.34 -10.66 -8.89
C GLU A 73 11.56 -9.87 -8.40
N THR A 74 12.33 -10.46 -7.49
CA THR A 74 13.59 -9.88 -7.01
C THR A 74 14.51 -9.51 -8.18
N GLY A 75 14.95 -8.25 -8.21
CA GLY A 75 15.88 -7.74 -9.23
C GLY A 75 15.23 -7.31 -10.54
N LYS A 76 13.90 -7.31 -10.65
CA LYS A 76 13.17 -6.73 -11.79
C LYS A 76 12.34 -5.53 -11.35
N LEU A 77 12.31 -4.53 -12.22
CA LEU A 77 11.44 -3.37 -12.05
C LEU A 77 10.00 -3.75 -12.39
N VAL A 78 9.04 -3.16 -11.68
CA VAL A 78 7.63 -3.27 -12.05
C VAL A 78 7.37 -2.39 -13.26
N ASP A 79 7.03 -3.01 -14.40
CA ASP A 79 6.73 -2.32 -15.66
C ASP A 79 5.30 -1.75 -15.69
N PRO A 80 4.97 -0.87 -16.66
CA PRO A 80 3.66 -0.24 -16.75
C PRO A 80 2.47 -1.20 -16.88
N ASN A 81 2.63 -2.35 -17.55
CA ASN A 81 1.53 -3.30 -17.69
C ASN A 81 1.17 -3.88 -16.33
N ARG A 82 2.20 -4.30 -15.58
CA ARG A 82 2.02 -4.84 -14.23
C ARG A 82 1.51 -3.80 -13.25
N ALA A 83 1.92 -2.54 -13.40
CA ALA A 83 1.48 -1.44 -12.56
C ALA A 83 -0.04 -1.20 -12.65
N VAL A 84 -0.65 -1.44 -13.81
CA VAL A 84 -2.09 -1.19 -14.05
C VAL A 84 -2.97 -2.43 -13.95
N GLU A 85 -2.40 -3.64 -13.77
CA GLU A 85 -3.14 -4.91 -13.72
C GLU A 85 -4.29 -4.90 -12.71
N VAL A 86 -4.10 -4.24 -11.55
CA VAL A 86 -5.12 -4.06 -10.51
C VAL A 86 -6.41 -3.45 -11.07
N LEU A 87 -6.31 -2.53 -12.04
CA LEU A 87 -7.47 -1.89 -12.65
C LEU A 87 -8.27 -2.88 -13.49
N ALA A 88 -7.60 -3.68 -14.33
CA ALA A 88 -8.27 -4.69 -15.14
C ALA A 88 -8.89 -5.79 -14.26
N ALA A 89 -8.16 -6.26 -13.25
CA ALA A 89 -8.66 -7.25 -12.30
C ALA A 89 -9.89 -6.73 -11.53
N SER A 90 -9.87 -5.46 -11.12
CA SER A 90 -11.01 -4.85 -10.43
C SER A 90 -12.31 -4.85 -11.22
N GLU A 91 -12.23 -4.63 -12.54
CA GLU A 91 -13.41 -4.65 -13.41
C GLU A 91 -14.00 -6.07 -13.49
N VAL A 92 -13.13 -7.06 -13.70
CA VAL A 92 -13.51 -8.46 -13.85
C VAL A 92 -14.07 -9.05 -12.55
N HIS A 93 -13.53 -8.64 -11.41
CA HIS A 93 -13.86 -9.21 -10.11
C HIS A 93 -14.90 -8.42 -9.31
N GLY A 94 -15.52 -7.39 -9.90
CA GLY A 94 -16.66 -6.67 -9.32
C GLY A 94 -16.30 -5.52 -8.38
N TYR A 95 -15.09 -4.96 -8.51
CA TYR A 95 -14.55 -3.85 -7.72
C TYR A 95 -14.26 -2.60 -8.56
N LYS A 96 -14.98 -2.40 -9.67
CA LYS A 96 -14.77 -1.29 -10.62
C LYS A 96 -14.75 0.11 -9.99
N ASP A 97 -15.49 0.30 -8.91
CA ASP A 97 -15.63 1.59 -8.22
C ASP A 97 -14.65 1.73 -7.05
N ALA A 98 -13.87 0.68 -6.73
CA ALA A 98 -12.85 0.72 -5.68
C ALA A 98 -11.57 1.38 -6.19
N PHE A 99 -10.88 2.09 -5.29
CA PHE A 99 -9.57 2.64 -5.58
C PHE A 99 -8.53 1.52 -5.54
N GLY A 100 -7.73 1.41 -6.61
CA GLY A 100 -6.71 0.39 -6.78
C GLY A 100 -5.35 0.86 -6.31
N VAL A 101 -4.62 -0.04 -5.66
CA VAL A 101 -3.23 0.18 -5.25
C VAL A 101 -2.39 -0.98 -5.75
N THR A 102 -1.37 -0.69 -6.54
CA THR A 102 -0.32 -1.66 -6.86
C THR A 102 0.83 -1.44 -5.89
N LEU A 103 1.06 -2.42 -5.02
CA LEU A 103 2.14 -2.41 -4.03
C LEU A 103 3.35 -3.19 -4.57
N CYS A 104 4.44 -2.48 -4.83
CA CYS A 104 5.64 -3.02 -5.44
C CYS A 104 6.67 -3.35 -4.35
N GLN A 105 7.00 -4.63 -4.17
CA GLN A 105 8.10 -4.98 -3.27
C GLN A 105 9.45 -4.50 -3.82
N THR A 106 9.59 -4.51 -5.15
CA THR A 106 10.76 -3.98 -5.87
C THR A 106 10.50 -2.60 -6.45
N SER A 107 11.55 -1.95 -6.93
CA SER A 107 11.46 -0.62 -7.55
C SER A 107 10.59 -0.61 -8.80
N VAL A 108 10.00 0.54 -9.06
CA VAL A 108 9.13 0.79 -10.22
C VAL A 108 9.95 1.27 -11.41
N ASP A 109 9.56 0.87 -12.63
CA ASP A 109 10.20 1.38 -13.85
C ASP A 109 9.95 2.90 -14.00
N PRO A 110 10.96 3.72 -14.36
CA PRO A 110 10.81 5.17 -14.50
C PRO A 110 9.74 5.63 -15.50
N SER A 111 9.29 4.76 -16.40
CA SER A 111 8.19 5.07 -17.33
C SER A 111 6.81 5.00 -16.68
N VAL A 112 6.63 4.25 -15.59
CA VAL A 112 5.33 4.00 -14.95
C VAL A 112 4.58 5.28 -14.58
N PRO A 113 5.21 6.29 -13.91
CA PRO A 113 4.50 7.52 -13.54
C PRO A 113 3.83 8.21 -14.72
N SER A 114 4.49 8.22 -15.89
CA SER A 114 3.94 8.83 -17.10
C SER A 114 2.72 8.08 -17.65
N VAL A 115 2.70 6.75 -17.51
CA VAL A 115 1.61 5.89 -17.98
C VAL A 115 0.40 6.01 -17.06
N ILE A 116 0.61 6.02 -15.75
CA ILE A 116 -0.47 6.02 -14.76
C ILE A 116 -1.01 7.42 -14.44
N ALA A 117 -0.40 8.49 -14.96
CA ALA A 117 -0.80 9.88 -14.69
C ALA A 117 -2.27 10.18 -15.04
N SER A 118 -2.85 9.45 -16.01
CA SER A 118 -4.25 9.58 -16.40
C SER A 118 -5.21 8.67 -15.61
N CYS A 119 -4.68 7.78 -14.77
CA CYS A 119 -5.47 6.83 -13.99
C CYS A 119 -5.97 7.47 -12.70
N SER A 120 -7.21 7.98 -12.68
CA SER A 120 -7.78 8.68 -11.52
C SER A 120 -8.08 7.78 -10.30
N ARG A 121 -7.97 6.46 -10.45
CA ARG A 121 -8.30 5.46 -9.41
C ARG A 121 -7.16 4.48 -9.10
N LEU A 122 -5.91 4.89 -9.37
CA LEU A 122 -4.73 4.05 -9.18
C LEU A 122 -3.65 4.81 -8.41
N ALA A 123 -3.14 4.19 -7.34
CA ALA A 123 -1.84 4.52 -6.78
C ALA A 123 -0.87 3.36 -7.04
N VAL A 124 0.38 3.69 -7.36
CA VAL A 124 1.50 2.75 -7.38
C VAL A 124 2.44 3.15 -6.25
N ILE A 125 2.78 2.20 -5.38
CA ILE A 125 3.50 2.47 -4.14
C ILE A 125 4.61 1.43 -4.00
N GLU A 126 5.83 1.86 -3.71
CA GLU A 126 6.89 0.93 -3.34
C GLU A 126 6.76 0.53 -1.88
N ALA A 127 7.15 -0.70 -1.54
CA ALA A 127 7.10 -1.21 -0.18
C ALA A 127 7.87 -0.32 0.80
N VAL A 128 8.96 0.31 0.35
CA VAL A 128 9.72 1.26 1.16
C VAL A 128 8.88 2.49 1.54
N ASP A 129 8.11 3.03 0.60
CA ASP A 129 7.27 4.20 0.86
C ASP A 129 6.09 3.87 1.78
N LEU A 130 5.47 2.71 1.57
CA LEU A 130 4.40 2.23 2.44
C LEU A 130 4.94 1.92 3.85
N GLY A 131 6.12 1.34 3.97
CA GLY A 131 6.76 1.06 5.25
C GLY A 131 6.92 2.32 6.10
N GLU A 132 7.35 3.42 5.49
CA GLU A 132 7.51 4.71 6.17
C GLU A 132 6.15 5.26 6.60
N ALA A 133 5.15 5.20 5.72
CA ALA A 133 3.80 5.63 6.05
C ALA A 133 3.21 4.84 7.24
N LEU A 134 3.43 3.52 7.28
CA LEU A 134 2.96 2.63 8.35
C LEU A 134 3.74 2.84 9.66
N LEU A 135 5.03 3.13 9.59
CA LEU A 135 5.83 3.52 10.76
C LEU A 135 5.30 4.81 11.37
N ARG A 136 5.13 5.85 10.55
CA ARG A 136 4.60 7.13 11.00
C ARG A 136 3.17 7.02 11.54
N TYR A 137 2.34 6.16 10.95
CA TYR A 137 1.02 5.84 11.48
C TYR A 137 1.10 5.15 12.84
N CYS A 138 2.02 4.18 13.00
CA CYS A 138 2.28 3.51 14.28
C CYS A 138 2.72 4.50 15.38
N GLU A 139 3.58 5.46 15.02
CA GLU A 139 4.12 6.46 15.94
C GLU A 139 3.13 7.61 16.26
N GLY A 140 2.03 7.68 15.52
CA GLY A 140 1.03 8.74 15.63
C GLY A 140 1.45 10.06 15.00
N THR A 141 2.50 10.07 14.17
CA THR A 141 2.96 11.25 13.40
C THR A 141 2.30 11.35 12.02
N LEU A 142 1.48 10.36 11.65
CA LEU A 142 0.57 10.34 10.51
C LEU A 142 -0.80 9.86 11.00
N SER A 143 -1.85 10.64 10.76
CA SER A 143 -3.22 10.24 11.11
C SER A 143 -3.76 9.20 10.13
N GLY A 144 -4.79 8.44 10.53
CA GLY A 144 -5.46 7.50 9.61
C GLY A 144 -6.06 8.20 8.39
N GLU A 145 -6.53 9.44 8.54
CA GLU A 145 -7.00 10.25 7.41
C GLU A 145 -5.88 10.65 6.46
N GLN A 146 -4.73 11.05 6.99
CA GLN A 146 -3.56 11.39 6.18
C GLN A 146 -3.03 10.17 5.44
N LEU A 147 -2.95 9.01 6.12
CA LEU A 147 -2.58 7.74 5.52
C LEU A 147 -3.56 7.36 4.40
N TYR A 148 -4.87 7.44 4.66
CA TYR A 148 -5.87 7.14 3.63
C TYR A 148 -5.74 8.05 2.42
N ARG A 149 -5.67 9.37 2.62
CA ARG A 149 -5.51 10.36 1.53
C ARG A 149 -4.27 10.09 0.69
N TRP A 150 -3.16 9.76 1.32
CA TRP A 150 -1.93 9.40 0.63
C TRP A 150 -2.09 8.11 -0.19
N LEU A 151 -2.67 7.05 0.39
CA LEU A 151 -2.96 5.79 -0.30
C LEU A 151 -3.91 5.96 -1.51
N VAL A 152 -4.80 6.97 -1.49
CA VAL A 152 -5.73 7.26 -2.57
C VAL A 152 -5.32 8.44 -3.45
N THR A 153 -4.06 8.86 -3.38
CA THR A 153 -3.54 9.89 -4.29
C THR A 153 -3.20 9.24 -5.63
N PRO A 154 -3.86 9.63 -6.75
CA PRO A 154 -3.56 9.04 -8.05
C PRO A 154 -2.12 9.29 -8.50
N GLY A 155 -1.48 8.26 -9.06
CA GLY A 155 -0.10 8.33 -9.54
C GLY A 155 0.86 7.45 -8.72
N GLN A 156 2.14 7.79 -8.72
CA GLN A 156 3.11 7.12 -7.85
C GLN A 156 3.15 7.85 -6.51
N ALA A 157 2.82 7.16 -5.42
CA ALA A 157 2.92 7.74 -4.08
C ALA A 157 4.30 7.46 -3.50
N VAL A 158 4.99 8.52 -3.06
CA VAL A 158 6.30 8.42 -2.41
C VAL A 158 6.23 8.94 -0.98
N ALA A 159 7.12 8.46 -0.11
CA ALA A 159 7.16 8.86 1.30
C ALA A 159 7.45 10.35 1.47
N ALA A 160 8.14 10.98 0.52
CA ALA A 160 8.42 12.42 0.52
C ALA A 160 7.13 13.27 0.43
N ASP A 161 6.04 12.71 -0.08
CA ASP A 161 4.74 13.39 -0.18
C ASP A 161 3.88 13.22 1.08
N LEU A 162 4.31 12.41 2.05
CA LEU A 162 3.59 12.24 3.31
C LEU A 162 3.58 13.58 4.06
N PRO A 163 2.40 14.06 4.52
CA PRO A 163 2.30 15.33 5.22
C PRO A 163 3.16 15.32 6.48
N TYR A 164 3.90 16.39 6.78
CA TYR A 164 4.64 16.49 8.03
C TYR A 164 3.69 16.44 9.24
N GLY A 165 4.14 15.84 10.34
CA GLY A 165 3.43 15.99 11.61
C GLY A 165 3.43 17.46 12.03
N ASP A 166 2.29 17.96 12.54
CA ASP A 166 2.22 19.29 13.14
C ASP A 166 3.06 19.31 14.41
N TYR A 167 4.35 19.63 14.28
CA TYR A 167 5.21 19.94 15.42
C TYR A 167 5.00 21.41 15.81
N ALA A 168 4.07 21.64 16.75
CA ALA A 168 3.88 22.92 17.44
C ALA A 168 3.98 22.75 18.96
#